data_AF-A0A835ZHL1-F1
#
_entry.id   AF-A0A835ZHL1-F1
#
_cell.length_a   1.000
_cell.length_b   1.000
_cell.length_c   1.000
_cell.angle_alpha   90.00
_cell.angle_beta   90.00
_cell.angle_gamma   90.00
#
_symmetry.space_group_name_H-M   'P 1'
#
loop_
_entity.id
_entity.type
_entity.pdbx_description
1 polymer ?
#
loop_
_entity_poly.entity_id
_entity_poly.type
_entity_poly.pdbx_seq_one_letter_code
_entity_poly.pdbx_strand_id
1 'polypeptide(L)'
;MDIFSAGCVIAELFTEGVPLFDLSQLLAYRNGQFFPEQVLSKIEDCSIRELMIHREPDKRLEAEDYLKQQCGNAFPEIFYAFLQPYMAQFAKETFLSADERILVIRKDLDNIIHNLCGHDLLEKADGEPKENGCNDSVPRVRAEALRTLTKVLALVKEVPRNDVNIYPEYILPGIAHLAQDDATVVRLACAENIALLAETALRSLELVQLKNLNVENDPNSEEIDEVTHPSGNYDTELQALHEMVQQKVVTLLSDPENIVKQTLMENGITRLCVFFGRQKANDVLLSHMITFLKIKMIGICVELFLIV
;
A
#
# COMPACT_ATOMS: atom_id res chain seq x y z
N MET A 1 -25.07 -0.92 -14.37
CA MET A 1 -24.70 -2.33 -14.06
C MET A 1 -25.96 -3.08 -13.66
N ASP A 2 -26.06 -4.37 -13.96
CA ASP A 2 -27.12 -5.23 -13.43
C ASP A 2 -26.79 -5.59 -11.98
N ILE A 3 -27.79 -5.54 -11.11
CA ILE A 3 -27.72 -5.84 -9.67
C ILE A 3 -27.16 -7.25 -9.41
N PHE A 4 -27.46 -8.19 -10.31
CA PHE A 4 -26.90 -9.53 -10.23
C PHE A 4 -25.39 -9.56 -10.43
N SER A 5 -24.87 -8.77 -11.38
CA SER A 5 -23.42 -8.66 -11.59
C SER A 5 -22.72 -8.04 -10.39
N ALA A 6 -23.34 -7.03 -9.75
CA ALA A 6 -22.83 -6.43 -8.53
C ALA A 6 -22.79 -7.44 -7.37
N GLY A 7 -23.85 -8.24 -7.20
CA GLY A 7 -23.88 -9.33 -6.22
C GLY A 7 -22.79 -10.36 -6.44
N CYS A 8 -22.50 -10.72 -7.70
CA CYS A 8 -21.40 -11.64 -8.01
C CYS A 8 -20.04 -11.11 -7.56
N VAL A 9 -19.77 -9.82 -7.81
CA VAL A 9 -18.51 -9.17 -7.44
C VAL A 9 -18.39 -9.02 -5.92
N ILE A 10 -19.48 -8.67 -5.24
CA ILE A 10 -19.51 -8.59 -3.77
C ILE A 10 -19.17 -9.95 -3.18
N ALA A 11 -19.81 -11.02 -3.64
CA ALA A 11 -19.51 -12.35 -3.12
C ALA A 11 -18.06 -12.78 -3.40
N GLU A 12 -17.50 -12.46 -4.57
CA GLU A 12 -16.09 -12.71 -4.89
C GLU A 12 -15.13 -12.00 -3.91
N LEU A 13 -15.48 -10.79 -3.46
CA LEU A 13 -14.71 -10.06 -2.45
C LEU A 13 -14.71 -10.80 -1.10
N PHE A 14 -15.84 -11.39 -0.71
CA PHE A 14 -15.97 -12.16 0.54
C PHE A 14 -15.43 -13.59 0.45
N THR A 15 -15.13 -14.09 -0.76
CA THR A 15 -14.57 -15.42 -0.99
C THR A 15 -13.10 -15.36 -1.40
N GLU A 16 -12.40 -14.29 -1.03
CA GLU A 16 -10.96 -14.07 -1.26
C GLU A 16 -10.58 -14.16 -2.76
N GLY A 17 -11.44 -13.64 -3.64
CA GLY A 17 -11.19 -13.63 -5.08
C GLY A 17 -11.60 -14.92 -5.80
N VAL A 18 -12.34 -15.81 -5.14
CA VAL A 18 -12.92 -16.99 -5.81
C VAL A 18 -14.23 -16.59 -6.49
N PRO A 19 -14.33 -16.60 -7.83
CA PRO A 19 -15.54 -16.20 -8.52
C PRO A 19 -16.69 -17.18 -8.23
N LEU A 20 -17.91 -16.66 -8.12
CA LEU A 20 -19.11 -17.47 -7.86
C LEU A 20 -19.50 -18.39 -9.01
N PHE A 21 -19.28 -17.94 -10.24
CA PHE A 21 -19.67 -18.65 -11.45
C PHE A 21 -18.58 -18.54 -12.50
N ASP A 22 -18.22 -19.66 -13.13
CA ASP A 22 -17.67 -19.64 -14.48
C ASP A 22 -18.78 -19.51 -15.53
N LEU A 23 -18.42 -19.30 -16.81
CA LEU A 23 -19.40 -19.13 -17.89
C LEU A 23 -20.38 -20.31 -18.00
N SER A 24 -19.90 -21.54 -17.80
CA SER A 24 -20.73 -22.76 -17.90
C SER A 24 -21.69 -22.89 -16.72
N GLN A 25 -21.23 -22.57 -15.51
CA GLN A 25 -22.02 -22.55 -14.28
C GLN A 25 -23.06 -21.45 -14.31
N LEU A 26 -22.75 -20.27 -14.87
CA LEU A 26 -23.70 -19.17 -15.05
C LEU A 26 -24.84 -19.55 -16.00
N LEU A 27 -24.53 -20.24 -17.10
CA LEU A 27 -25.53 -20.78 -18.03
C LEU A 27 -26.39 -21.86 -17.36
N ALA A 28 -25.78 -22.76 -16.58
CA ALA A 28 -26.49 -23.79 -15.82
C ALA A 28 -27.37 -23.17 -14.72
N TYR A 29 -26.89 -22.13 -14.02
CA TYR A 29 -27.64 -21.39 -13.01
C TYR A 29 -28.86 -20.71 -13.61
N ARG A 30 -28.71 -20.08 -14.79
CA ARG A 30 -29.84 -19.52 -15.55
C ARG A 30 -30.90 -20.57 -15.87
N ASN A 31 -30.49 -21.80 -16.17
CA ASN A 31 -31.38 -22.92 -16.46
C ASN A 31 -31.90 -23.64 -15.20
N GLY A 32 -31.49 -23.22 -13.99
CA GLY A 32 -31.87 -23.86 -12.72
C GLY A 32 -31.19 -25.21 -12.46
N GLN A 33 -30.07 -25.47 -13.12
CA GLN A 33 -29.31 -26.74 -13.05
C GLN A 33 -28.08 -26.64 -12.13
N PHE A 34 -27.79 -25.45 -11.59
CA PHE A 34 -26.65 -25.20 -10.71
C PHE A 34 -27.05 -24.21 -9.62
N PHE A 35 -26.50 -24.39 -8.41
CA PHE A 35 -26.68 -23.50 -7.26
C PHE A 35 -25.34 -23.27 -6.55
N PRO A 36 -24.94 -22.02 -6.29
CA PRO A 36 -23.61 -21.67 -5.76
C PRO A 36 -23.49 -21.82 -4.22
N GLU A 37 -24.30 -22.67 -3.58
CA GLU A 37 -24.40 -22.77 -2.12
C GLU A 37 -23.07 -23.13 -1.44
N GLN A 38 -22.23 -23.92 -2.12
CA GLN A 38 -20.91 -24.32 -1.61
C GLN A 38 -19.91 -23.16 -1.50
N VAL A 39 -20.08 -22.14 -2.35
CA VAL A 39 -19.24 -20.94 -2.34
C VAL A 39 -19.85 -19.90 -1.40
N LEU A 40 -21.18 -19.74 -1.43
CA LEU A 40 -21.90 -18.82 -0.56
C LEU A 40 -21.86 -19.19 0.93
N SER A 41 -21.74 -20.48 1.26
CA SER A 41 -21.58 -20.93 2.64
C SER A 41 -20.28 -20.45 3.29
N LYS A 42 -19.27 -20.06 2.49
CA LYS A 42 -18.02 -19.46 2.99
C LYS A 42 -18.21 -18.04 3.51
N ILE A 43 -19.24 -17.34 3.04
CA ILE A 43 -19.58 -15.99 3.51
C ILE A 43 -20.29 -16.14 4.86
N GLU A 44 -19.66 -15.73 5.95
CA GLU A 44 -20.20 -15.92 7.31
C GLU A 44 -21.48 -15.08 7.56
N ASP A 45 -21.50 -13.84 7.06
CA ASP A 45 -22.61 -12.90 7.26
C ASP A 45 -23.83 -13.27 6.41
N CYS A 46 -24.93 -13.62 7.09
CA CYS A 46 -26.19 -13.96 6.45
C CYS A 46 -26.77 -12.81 5.62
N SER A 47 -26.62 -11.57 6.08
CA SER A 47 -27.13 -10.36 5.41
C SER A 47 -26.42 -10.14 4.07
N ILE A 48 -25.12 -10.43 4.03
CA ILE A 48 -24.29 -10.36 2.81
C ILE A 48 -24.58 -11.55 1.89
N ARG A 49 -24.84 -12.73 2.45
CA ARG A 49 -25.22 -13.93 1.68
C ARG A 49 -26.58 -13.78 0.99
N GLU A 50 -27.53 -13.12 1.65
CA GLU A 50 -28.85 -12.80 1.10
C GLU A 50 -28.82 -11.66 0.08
N LEU A 51 -27.70 -10.95 -0.01
CA LEU A 51 -27.50 -9.85 -0.93
C LEU A 51 -27.35 -10.37 -2.37
N MET A 52 -28.32 -10.00 -3.22
CA MET A 52 -28.17 -9.89 -4.68
C MET A 52 -27.74 -11.15 -5.48
N ILE A 53 -28.32 -12.32 -5.22
CA ILE A 53 -28.16 -13.50 -6.10
C ILE A 53 -29.54 -14.11 -6.44
N HIS A 54 -30.41 -13.30 -7.03
CA HIS A 54 -31.66 -13.80 -7.59
C HIS A 54 -31.49 -14.17 -9.07
N ARG A 55 -31.80 -15.42 -9.39
CA ARG A 55 -31.83 -15.95 -10.75
C ARG A 55 -32.79 -15.19 -11.66
N GLU A 56 -33.97 -14.84 -11.16
CA GLU A 56 -35.03 -14.20 -11.93
C GLU A 56 -34.91 -12.67 -11.89
N PRO A 57 -34.81 -12.00 -13.05
CA PRO A 57 -34.71 -10.54 -13.11
C PRO A 57 -35.89 -9.83 -12.43
N ASP A 58 -37.11 -10.34 -12.60
CA ASP A 58 -38.35 -9.72 -12.08
C ASP A 58 -38.45 -9.74 -10.56
N LYS A 59 -37.64 -10.57 -9.89
CA LYS A 59 -37.57 -10.66 -8.42
C LYS A 59 -36.47 -9.79 -7.83
N ARG A 60 -35.65 -9.14 -8.66
CA ARG A 60 -34.58 -8.25 -8.21
C ARG A 60 -35.19 -6.90 -7.87
N LEU A 61 -34.97 -6.44 -6.64
CA LEU A 61 -35.31 -5.09 -6.24
C LEU A 61 -34.36 -4.08 -6.90
N GLU A 62 -34.67 -2.79 -6.83
CA GLU A 62 -33.70 -1.76 -7.22
C GLU A 62 -32.57 -1.67 -6.19
N ALA A 63 -31.41 -1.14 -6.62
CA ALA A 63 -30.23 -1.05 -5.76
C ALA A 63 -30.49 -0.20 -4.50
N GLU A 64 -31.33 0.84 -4.63
CA GLU A 64 -31.73 1.68 -3.50
C GLU A 64 -32.55 0.92 -2.47
N ASP A 65 -33.42 0.01 -2.90
CA ASP A 65 -34.26 -0.78 -2.01
C ASP A 65 -33.46 -1.84 -1.26
N TYR A 66 -32.46 -2.46 -1.93
CA TYR A 66 -31.50 -3.34 -1.26
C TYR A 66 -30.69 -2.59 -0.20
N LEU A 67 -30.22 -1.38 -0.52
CA LEU A 67 -29.51 -0.54 0.43
C LEU A 67 -30.39 -0.18 1.63
N LYS A 68 -31.68 0.12 1.44
CA LYS A 68 -32.62 0.37 2.55
C LYS A 68 -32.82 -0.87 3.43
N GLN A 69 -32.99 -2.05 2.81
CA GLN A 69 -33.22 -3.31 3.54
C GLN A 69 -32.00 -3.74 4.38
N GLN A 70 -30.80 -3.40 3.91
CA GLN A 70 -29.54 -3.81 4.52
C GLN A 70 -28.94 -2.76 5.48
N CYS A 71 -29.69 -1.67 5.74
CA CYS A 71 -29.30 -0.63 6.69
C CYS A 71 -29.31 -1.18 8.13
N GLY A 72 -28.17 -1.10 8.81
CA GLY A 72 -27.99 -1.64 10.16
C GLY A 72 -27.76 -3.16 10.22
N ASN A 73 -27.81 -3.84 9.07
CA ASN A 73 -27.47 -5.27 8.94
C ASN A 73 -26.10 -5.41 8.26
N ALA A 74 -26.07 -5.52 6.92
CA ALA A 74 -24.82 -5.64 6.17
C ALA A 74 -23.99 -4.35 6.15
N PHE A 75 -24.63 -3.19 6.26
CA PHE A 75 -23.97 -1.89 6.24
C PHE A 75 -24.24 -1.10 7.54
N PRO A 76 -23.19 -0.61 8.22
CA PRO A 76 -23.34 0.25 9.39
C PRO A 76 -24.10 1.55 9.08
N GLU A 77 -24.79 2.14 10.06
CA GLU A 77 -25.55 3.40 9.87
C GLU A 77 -24.69 4.54 9.31
N ILE A 78 -23.40 4.59 9.68
CA ILE A 78 -22.46 5.59 9.17
C ILE A 78 -22.26 5.52 7.65
N PHE A 79 -22.45 4.33 7.05
CA PHE A 79 -22.42 4.19 5.61
C PHE A 79 -23.45 5.12 4.97
N TYR A 80 -24.67 5.16 5.50
CA TYR A 80 -25.77 5.95 4.96
C TYR A 80 -25.70 7.41 5.38
N ALA A 81 -25.33 7.67 6.65
CA ALA A 81 -25.31 9.01 7.21
C ALA A 81 -24.18 9.88 6.63
N PHE A 82 -23.02 9.28 6.32
CA PHE A 82 -21.83 10.03 5.93
C PHE A 82 -21.09 9.42 4.73
N LEU A 83 -20.74 8.14 4.75
CA LEU A 83 -19.79 7.58 3.78
C LEU A 83 -20.35 7.57 2.34
N GLN A 84 -21.59 7.13 2.17
CA GLN A 84 -22.29 7.09 0.88
C GLN A 84 -22.44 8.49 0.28
N PRO A 85 -23.01 9.50 0.97
CA PRO A 85 -23.12 10.83 0.39
C PRO A 85 -21.76 11.49 0.15
N TYR A 86 -20.74 11.19 0.97
CA TYR A 86 -19.37 11.68 0.77
C TYR A 86 -18.70 11.04 -0.47
N MET A 87 -18.70 9.71 -0.57
CA MET A 87 -18.14 8.98 -1.72
C MET A 87 -18.85 9.32 -3.03
N ALA A 88 -20.17 9.56 -2.99
CA ALA A 88 -20.95 9.95 -4.16
C ALA A 88 -20.47 11.28 -4.78
N GLN A 89 -19.80 12.16 -4.01
CA GLN A 89 -19.22 13.40 -4.54
C GLN A 89 -18.03 13.11 -5.47
N PHE A 90 -17.25 12.07 -5.16
CA PHE A 90 -16.08 11.63 -5.93
C PHE A 90 -16.45 10.73 -7.11
N ALA A 91 -17.60 10.07 -7.07
CA ALA A 91 -18.11 9.25 -8.16
C ALA A 91 -18.68 10.09 -9.33
N LYS A 92 -19.04 11.34 -9.08
CA LYS A 92 -19.50 12.29 -10.09
C LYS A 92 -18.29 12.96 -10.77
N GLU A 93 -18.49 13.47 -11.99
CA GLU A 93 -17.49 14.29 -12.74
C GLU A 93 -17.28 15.68 -12.10
N THR A 94 -17.35 15.78 -10.77
CA THR A 94 -17.22 17.02 -10.01
C THR A 94 -15.77 17.51 -9.97
N PHE A 95 -14.80 16.60 -10.11
CA PHE A 95 -13.37 16.89 -9.96
C PHE A 95 -12.64 16.72 -11.30
N LEU A 96 -11.84 17.73 -11.66
CA LEU A 96 -11.11 17.80 -12.92
C LEU A 96 -9.75 17.09 -12.82
N SER A 97 -9.15 17.02 -11.62
CA SER A 97 -7.86 16.37 -11.39
C SER A 97 -7.82 15.49 -10.14
N ALA A 98 -6.81 14.61 -10.08
CA ALA A 98 -6.54 13.81 -8.87
C ALA A 98 -6.09 14.69 -7.69
N ASP A 99 -5.38 15.79 -7.97
CA ASP A 99 -4.88 16.71 -6.94
C ASP A 99 -6.03 17.45 -6.24
N GLU A 100 -7.07 17.84 -6.98
CA GLU A 100 -8.28 18.43 -6.41
C GLU A 100 -8.97 17.46 -5.45
N ARG A 101 -9.04 16.17 -5.80
CA ARG A 101 -9.61 15.13 -4.92
C ARG A 101 -8.80 14.99 -3.64
N ILE A 102 -7.48 14.96 -3.76
CA ILE A 102 -6.56 14.87 -2.60
C ILE A 102 -6.73 16.10 -1.71
N LEU A 103 -6.82 17.29 -2.29
CA LEU A 103 -7.01 18.54 -1.55
C LEU A 103 -8.32 18.55 -0.76
N VAL A 104 -9.41 18.10 -1.38
CA VAL A 104 -10.74 18.02 -0.74
C VAL A 104 -10.72 16.98 0.38
N ILE A 105 -10.16 15.78 0.14
CA ILE A 105 -10.03 14.75 1.17
C ILE A 105 -9.19 15.25 2.35
N ARG A 106 -8.09 15.98 2.07
CA ARG A 106 -7.26 16.57 3.13
C ARG A 106 -8.03 17.61 3.94
N LYS A 107 -8.82 18.46 3.28
CA LYS A 107 -9.63 19.48 3.95
C LYS A 107 -10.73 18.87 4.81
N ASP A 108 -11.34 17.79 4.34
CA ASP A 108 -12.45 17.12 5.02
C ASP A 108 -11.97 16.04 5.99
N LEU A 109 -10.66 15.83 6.13
CA LEU A 109 -10.07 14.74 6.92
C LEU A 109 -10.56 14.73 8.38
N ASP A 110 -10.58 15.89 9.04
CA ASP A 110 -11.06 16.01 10.42
C ASP A 110 -12.53 15.60 10.54
N ASN A 111 -13.35 15.97 9.55
CA ASN A 111 -14.76 15.59 9.49
C ASN A 111 -14.92 14.09 9.21
N ILE A 112 -14.09 13.51 8.33
CA ILE A 112 -14.07 12.06 8.07
C ILE A 112 -13.74 11.30 9.35
N ILE A 113 -12.70 11.71 10.07
CA ILE A 113 -12.27 11.08 11.33
C ILE A 113 -13.36 11.21 12.39
N HIS A 114 -13.91 12.42 12.56
CA HIS A 114 -14.97 12.67 13.54
C HIS A 114 -16.19 11.77 13.31
N ASN A 115 -16.64 11.67 12.04
CA ASN A 115 -17.78 10.80 11.72
C ASN A 115 -17.41 9.33 11.90
N LEU A 116 -16.29 8.85 11.36
CA LEU A 116 -15.92 7.43 11.37
C LEU A 116 -15.58 6.87 12.77
N CYS A 117 -14.99 7.69 13.65
CA CYS A 117 -14.49 7.23 14.95
C CYS A 117 -15.43 7.52 16.12
N GLY A 118 -16.38 8.46 16.01
CA GLY A 118 -17.20 8.87 17.14
C GLY A 118 -16.37 9.52 18.28
N HIS A 119 -17.05 10.09 19.27
CA HIS A 119 -16.53 11.08 20.24
C HIS A 119 -15.39 10.61 21.20
N ASP A 120 -14.82 9.42 21.03
CA ASP A 120 -13.94 8.80 22.05
C ASP A 120 -12.43 9.11 21.90
N LEU A 121 -12.01 9.93 20.94
CA LEU A 121 -10.58 10.22 20.71
C LEU A 121 -10.19 11.72 20.79
N LEU A 122 -11.13 12.64 20.95
CA LEU A 122 -10.86 14.09 20.79
C LEU A 122 -10.58 14.86 22.09
N GLU A 123 -10.64 14.26 23.29
CA GLU A 123 -10.36 14.99 24.53
C GLU A 123 -8.86 15.12 24.90
N LYS A 124 -7.92 14.74 24.02
CA LYS A 124 -6.48 14.97 24.29
C LYS A 124 -5.71 15.43 23.06
N ALA A 125 -5.96 16.66 22.62
CA ALA A 125 -5.04 17.36 21.73
C ALA A 125 -5.11 18.88 21.92
N ASP A 126 -4.87 19.36 23.14
CA ASP A 126 -4.36 20.73 23.33
C ASP A 126 -2.84 20.68 23.10
N GLY A 127 -2.44 20.84 21.85
CA GLY A 127 -1.05 20.89 21.42
C GLY A 127 -0.97 21.35 19.97
N GLU A 128 -0.22 22.42 19.73
CA GLU A 128 -0.03 23.06 18.43
C GLU A 128 0.16 22.06 17.26
N PRO A 129 -0.33 22.39 16.05
CA PRO A 129 -0.17 21.54 14.89
C PRO A 129 1.31 21.52 14.49
N LYS A 130 2.03 20.48 14.96
CA LYS A 130 3.37 20.20 14.46
C LYS A 130 3.22 19.53 13.10
N GLU A 131 3.58 20.28 12.07
CA GLU A 131 3.83 19.76 10.72
C GLU A 131 4.89 18.65 10.78
N ASN A 132 4.46 17.40 10.97
CA ASN A 132 5.24 16.20 10.74
C ASN A 132 4.25 15.12 10.28
N GLY A 133 4.23 14.86 8.97
CA GLY A 133 3.16 14.18 8.22
C GLY A 133 2.86 12.71 8.54
N CYS A 134 3.28 12.18 9.70
CA CYS A 134 2.94 10.81 10.12
C CYS A 134 2.86 10.61 11.64
N ASN A 135 2.55 11.66 12.41
CA ASN A 135 2.37 11.57 13.87
C ASN A 135 0.88 11.55 14.26
N ASP A 136 0.11 10.64 13.64
CA ASP A 136 -1.26 10.37 14.07
C ASP A 136 -1.24 9.66 15.43
N SER A 137 -2.17 9.94 16.33
CA SER A 137 -2.24 9.29 17.65
C SER A 137 -2.54 7.79 17.53
N VAL A 138 -3.25 7.38 16.47
CA VAL A 138 -3.72 6.02 16.23
C VAL A 138 -2.67 5.20 15.46
N PRO A 139 -2.11 4.13 16.05
CA PRO A 139 -1.08 3.31 15.40
C PRO A 139 -1.52 2.68 14.07
N ARG A 140 -2.79 2.31 13.95
CA ARG A 140 -3.33 1.73 12.71
C ARG A 140 -3.31 2.72 11.55
N VAL A 141 -3.60 4.00 11.83
CA VAL A 141 -3.59 5.06 10.82
C VAL A 141 -2.17 5.30 10.34
N ARG A 142 -1.19 5.39 11.26
CA ARG A 142 0.24 5.51 10.90
C ARG A 142 0.71 4.34 10.02
N ALA A 143 0.36 3.11 10.40
CA ALA A 143 0.69 1.91 9.64
C ALA A 143 0.09 1.92 8.23
N GLU A 144 -1.18 2.28 8.11
CA GLU A 144 -1.87 2.28 6.81
C GLU A 144 -1.44 3.47 5.93
N ALA A 145 -1.13 4.62 6.54
CA ALA A 145 -0.55 5.75 5.83
C ALA A 145 0.79 5.36 5.18
N LEU A 146 1.65 4.64 5.90
CA LEU A 146 2.91 4.14 5.35
C LEU A 146 2.71 3.15 4.19
N ARG A 147 1.78 2.20 4.34
CA ARG A 147 1.44 1.25 3.26
C ARG A 147 0.92 1.96 2.02
N THR A 148 0.04 2.93 2.22
CA THR A 148 -0.57 3.71 1.14
C THR A 148 0.47 4.58 0.45
N LEU A 149 1.30 5.30 1.22
CA LEU A 149 2.41 6.09 0.70
C LEU A 149 3.33 5.23 -0.18
N THR A 150 3.73 4.06 0.31
CA THR A 150 4.59 3.14 -0.44
C THR A 150 3.95 2.69 -1.75
N LYS A 151 2.66 2.33 -1.73
CA LYS A 151 1.91 1.96 -2.94
C LYS A 151 1.85 3.12 -3.94
N VAL A 152 1.56 4.34 -3.48
CA VAL A 152 1.48 5.53 -4.34
C VAL A 152 2.84 5.84 -4.96
N LEU A 153 3.92 5.81 -4.17
CA LEU A 153 5.28 6.02 -4.66
C LEU A 153 5.69 4.97 -5.70
N ALA A 154 5.28 3.71 -5.53
CA ALA A 154 5.53 2.65 -6.50
C ALA A 154 4.83 2.86 -7.86
N LEU A 155 3.77 3.69 -7.91
CA LEU A 155 3.09 4.05 -9.15
C LEU A 155 3.78 5.19 -9.91
N VAL A 156 4.71 5.91 -9.27
CA VAL A 156 5.44 7.02 -9.89
C VAL A 156 6.41 6.45 -10.94
N LYS A 157 6.11 6.70 -12.21
CA LYS A 157 6.93 6.23 -13.35
C LYS A 157 8.00 7.21 -13.78
N GLU A 158 7.84 8.49 -13.45
CA GLU A 158 8.78 9.54 -13.81
C GLU A 158 8.93 10.54 -12.67
N VAL A 159 10.18 10.91 -12.38
CA VAL A 159 10.53 11.96 -11.42
C VAL A 159 11.23 13.09 -12.19
N PRO A 160 10.82 14.36 -12.03
CA PRO A 160 11.53 15.50 -12.59
C PRO A 160 13.00 15.54 -12.12
N ARG A 161 13.92 16.05 -12.95
CA ARG A 161 15.35 16.15 -12.59
C ARG A 161 15.62 16.98 -11.34
N ASN A 162 14.73 17.93 -11.03
CA ASN A 162 14.87 18.78 -9.85
C ASN A 162 14.45 18.06 -8.55
N ASP A 163 13.79 16.90 -8.65
CA ASP A 163 13.22 16.17 -7.52
C ASP A 163 13.89 14.79 -7.29
N VAL A 164 15.10 14.57 -7.83
CA VAL A 164 15.84 13.30 -7.69
C VAL A 164 16.01 12.90 -6.22
N ASN A 165 16.21 13.89 -5.35
CA ASN A 165 16.51 13.69 -3.95
C ASN A 165 15.25 13.61 -3.08
N ILE A 166 14.05 13.49 -3.67
CA ILE A 166 12.80 13.38 -2.91
C ILE A 166 12.82 12.22 -1.92
N TYR A 167 13.48 11.11 -2.27
CA TYR A 167 13.61 9.95 -1.39
C TYR A 167 14.56 10.20 -0.21
N PRO A 168 15.85 10.52 -0.41
CA PRO A 168 16.79 10.77 0.69
C PRO A 168 16.48 12.04 1.50
N GLU A 169 15.93 13.10 0.91
CA GLU A 169 15.70 14.37 1.61
C GLU A 169 14.33 14.45 2.30
N TYR A 170 13.29 13.81 1.76
CA TYR A 170 11.91 13.98 2.25
C TYR A 170 11.26 12.68 2.69
N ILE A 171 11.22 11.66 1.83
CA ILE A 171 10.44 10.44 2.08
C ILE A 171 11.08 9.62 3.20
N LEU A 172 12.36 9.24 3.06
CA LEU A 172 13.04 8.38 4.03
C LEU A 172 13.21 9.04 5.41
N PRO A 173 13.57 10.34 5.51
CA PRO A 173 13.56 11.04 6.79
C PRO A 173 12.15 11.16 7.38
N GLY A 174 11.13 11.40 6.54
CA GLY A 174 9.74 11.56 6.97
C GLY A 174 9.10 10.30 7.56
N ILE A 175 9.60 9.12 7.19
CA ILE A 175 9.15 7.82 7.75
C ILE A 175 10.15 7.23 8.75
N ALA A 176 11.26 7.93 9.02
CA ALA A 176 12.36 7.38 9.80
C ALA A 176 11.97 6.98 11.22
N HIS A 177 11.06 7.72 11.85
CA HIS A 177 10.60 7.46 13.22
C HIS A 177 9.69 6.23 13.31
N LEU A 178 9.01 5.86 12.23
CA LEU A 178 8.04 4.75 12.22
C LEU A 178 8.72 3.39 12.47
N ALA A 179 9.99 3.24 12.09
CA ALA A 179 10.77 2.03 12.35
C ALA A 179 11.09 1.79 13.84
N GLN A 180 10.92 2.82 14.68
CA GLN A 180 11.13 2.78 16.14
C GLN A 180 9.85 3.13 16.90
N ASP A 181 8.70 3.10 16.23
CA ASP A 181 7.41 3.43 16.83
C ASP A 181 7.10 2.51 18.02
N ASP A 182 6.46 3.03 19.07
CA ASP A 182 6.09 2.25 20.25
C ASP A 182 5.18 1.06 19.90
N ALA A 183 4.32 1.23 18.90
CA ALA A 183 3.36 0.23 18.48
C ALA A 183 3.95 -0.76 17.45
N THR A 184 3.91 -2.04 17.80
CA THR A 184 4.40 -3.13 16.95
C THR A 184 3.74 -3.15 15.56
N VAL A 185 2.47 -2.75 15.44
CA VAL A 185 1.75 -2.69 14.15
C VAL A 185 2.36 -1.69 13.16
N VAL A 186 2.93 -0.59 13.65
CA VAL A 186 3.59 0.42 12.82
C VAL A 186 4.97 -0.08 12.38
N ARG A 187 5.73 -0.67 13.31
CA ARG A 187 7.02 -1.28 12.98
C ARG A 187 6.88 -2.45 11.99
N LEU A 188 5.79 -3.22 12.07
CA LEU A 188 5.42 -4.23 11.07
C LEU A 188 5.19 -3.60 9.69
N ALA A 189 4.40 -2.52 9.62
CA ALA A 189 4.21 -1.81 8.36
C ALA A 189 5.53 -1.27 7.79
N CYS A 190 6.47 -0.82 8.64
CA CYS A 190 7.82 -0.47 8.17
C CYS A 190 8.56 -1.67 7.57
N ALA A 191 8.55 -2.82 8.26
CA ALA A 191 9.19 -4.05 7.78
C ALA A 191 8.59 -4.54 6.44
N GLU A 192 7.28 -4.43 6.26
CA GLU A 192 6.59 -4.78 5.01
C GLU A 192 7.00 -3.90 3.83
N ASN A 193 7.29 -2.61 4.07
CA ASN A 193 7.37 -1.61 3.01
C ASN A 193 8.78 -1.08 2.73
N ILE A 194 9.72 -1.16 3.68
CA ILE A 194 11.07 -0.56 3.54
C ILE A 194 11.81 -1.05 2.29
N ALA A 195 11.64 -2.33 1.93
CA ALA A 195 12.29 -2.90 0.77
C ALA A 195 11.72 -2.39 -0.57
N LEU A 196 10.40 -2.16 -0.63
CA LEU A 196 9.74 -1.60 -1.81
C LEU A 196 10.07 -0.11 -1.95
N LEU A 197 10.20 0.63 -0.84
CA LEU A 197 10.67 2.02 -0.84
C LEU A 197 12.12 2.12 -1.32
N ALA A 198 13.00 1.22 -0.89
CA ALA A 198 14.38 1.16 -1.37
C ALA A 198 14.45 0.88 -2.88
N GLU A 199 13.66 -0.09 -3.37
CA GLU A 199 13.57 -0.43 -4.80
C GLU A 199 13.05 0.75 -5.63
N THR A 200 12.01 1.44 -5.17
CA THR A 200 11.43 2.60 -5.87
C THR A 200 12.37 3.80 -5.88
N ALA A 201 13.07 4.05 -4.78
CA ALA A 201 14.11 5.07 -4.69
C ALA A 201 15.26 4.79 -5.68
N LEU A 202 15.78 3.56 -5.70
CA LEU A 202 16.85 3.17 -6.63
C LEU A 202 16.43 3.34 -8.08
N ARG A 203 15.23 2.85 -8.44
CA ARG A 203 14.67 3.00 -9.79
C ARG A 203 14.56 4.47 -10.21
N SER A 204 14.17 5.35 -9.29
CA SER A 204 14.08 6.79 -9.59
C SER A 204 15.44 7.41 -9.87
N LEU A 205 16.48 7.02 -9.11
CA LEU A 205 17.85 7.48 -9.30
C LEU A 205 18.42 7.00 -10.64
N GLU A 206 18.22 5.72 -10.98
CA GLU A 206 18.62 5.13 -12.27
C GLU A 206 17.95 5.82 -13.46
N LEU A 207 16.65 6.14 -13.35
CA LEU A 207 15.91 6.81 -14.41
C LEU A 207 16.47 8.20 -14.72
N VAL A 208 16.89 8.95 -13.69
CA VAL A 208 17.48 10.28 -13.88
C VAL A 208 18.87 10.14 -14.52
N GLN A 209 19.67 9.17 -14.09
CA GLN A 209 20.97 8.90 -14.70
C GLN A 209 20.85 8.58 -16.20
N LEU A 210 19.89 7.72 -16.58
CA LEU A 210 19.60 7.41 -17.99
C LEU A 210 19.15 8.65 -18.77
N LYS A 211 18.29 9.49 -18.18
CA LYS A 211 17.84 10.74 -18.80
C LYS A 211 19.00 11.74 -19.00
N ASN A 212 20.00 11.76 -18.12
CA ASN A 212 21.16 12.65 -18.25
C ASN A 212 22.07 12.20 -19.39
N LEU A 213 22.36 10.90 -19.47
CA LEU A 213 23.14 10.31 -20.57
C LEU A 213 22.47 10.52 -21.94
N ASN A 214 21.15 10.47 -22.01
CA ASN A 214 20.43 10.70 -23.27
C ASN A 214 20.48 12.15 -23.76
N VAL A 215 20.65 13.14 -22.87
CA VAL A 215 20.78 14.55 -23.25
C VAL A 215 22.19 14.87 -23.74
N GLU A 216 23.22 14.28 -23.15
CA GLU A 216 24.60 14.42 -23.64
C GLU A 216 24.81 13.79 -25.04
N ASN A 217 23.97 12.83 -25.42
CA ASN A 217 24.02 12.18 -26.74
C ASN A 217 23.21 12.92 -27.83
N ASP A 218 22.54 14.03 -27.51
CA ASP A 218 21.81 14.84 -28.48
C ASP A 218 22.72 15.95 -29.05
N PRO A 219 23.12 15.88 -30.35
CA PRO A 219 24.08 16.81 -30.96
C PRO A 219 23.56 18.25 -31.10
N ASN A 220 22.31 18.54 -30.70
CA ASN A 220 21.72 19.89 -30.69
C ASN A 220 21.64 20.54 -29.29
N SER A 221 22.15 19.89 -28.24
CA SER A 221 22.22 20.50 -26.91
C SER A 221 23.45 21.41 -26.81
N GLU A 222 23.21 22.70 -26.53
CA GLU A 222 24.28 23.68 -26.35
C GLU A 222 25.24 23.20 -25.25
N GLU A 223 26.55 23.23 -25.54
CA GLU A 223 27.64 22.85 -24.64
C GLU A 223 27.51 23.61 -23.30
N ILE A 224 27.10 22.91 -22.24
CA ILE A 224 27.17 23.42 -20.87
C ILE A 224 28.35 22.75 -20.16
N ASP A 225 29.25 23.60 -19.70
CA ASP A 225 30.52 23.38 -18.99
C ASP A 225 30.88 21.97 -18.45
N GLU A 226 32.11 21.60 -18.81
CA GLU A 226 32.83 20.34 -18.65
C GLU A 226 33.26 19.93 -17.21
N VAL A 227 32.54 20.29 -16.13
CA VAL A 227 33.09 20.13 -14.74
C VAL A 227 32.29 19.25 -13.77
N THR A 228 31.15 18.66 -14.16
CA THR A 228 30.41 17.76 -13.23
C THR A 228 30.22 16.39 -13.84
N HIS A 229 31.11 15.43 -13.55
CA HIS A 229 30.91 14.04 -13.91
C HIS A 229 29.54 13.54 -13.37
N PRO A 230 28.58 13.16 -14.23
CA PRO A 230 27.27 12.66 -13.78
C PRO A 230 27.38 11.42 -12.89
N SER A 231 28.43 10.62 -13.10
CA SER A 231 28.76 9.43 -12.30
C SER A 231 29.14 9.75 -10.86
N GLY A 232 29.81 10.88 -10.60
CA GLY A 232 30.19 11.29 -9.24
C GLY A 232 28.98 11.63 -8.38
N ASN A 233 27.93 12.20 -8.99
CA ASN A 233 26.68 12.49 -8.29
C ASN A 233 25.88 11.21 -8.04
N TYR A 234 25.77 10.33 -9.04
CA TYR A 234 25.05 9.05 -8.89
C TYR A 234 25.63 8.16 -7.79
N ASP A 235 26.95 7.94 -7.78
CA ASP A 235 27.59 7.08 -6.78
C ASP A 235 27.45 7.64 -5.36
N THR A 236 27.51 8.97 -5.22
CA THR A 236 27.34 9.66 -3.93
C THR A 236 25.89 9.54 -3.43
N GLU A 237 24.90 9.81 -4.28
CA GLU A 237 23.48 9.68 -3.94
C GLU A 237 23.08 8.23 -3.66
N LEU A 238 23.62 7.27 -4.43
CA LEU A 238 23.43 5.84 -4.18
C LEU A 238 24.04 5.41 -2.85
N GLN A 239 25.21 5.95 -2.49
CA GLN A 239 25.83 5.68 -1.19
C GLN A 239 24.97 6.23 -0.04
N ALA A 240 24.46 7.46 -0.15
CA ALA A 240 23.55 8.05 0.84
C ALA A 240 22.28 7.20 1.00
N LEU A 241 21.66 6.79 -0.11
CA LEU A 241 20.47 5.95 -0.11
C LEU A 241 20.73 4.59 0.57
N HIS A 242 21.87 3.95 0.28
CA HIS A 242 22.27 2.72 0.94
C HIS A 242 22.41 2.91 2.46
N GLU A 243 23.08 3.97 2.92
CA GLU A 243 23.29 4.20 4.35
C GLU A 243 21.97 4.41 5.11
N MET A 244 21.06 5.21 4.54
CA MET A 244 19.76 5.47 5.14
C MET A 244 18.91 4.21 5.27
N VAL A 245 18.81 3.42 4.19
CA VAL A 245 18.04 2.17 4.19
C VAL A 245 18.69 1.14 5.12
N GLN A 246 20.02 1.03 5.11
CA GLN A 246 20.76 0.12 5.98
C GLN A 246 20.47 0.40 7.46
N GLN A 247 20.49 1.67 7.88
CA GLN A 247 20.19 2.03 9.26
C GLN A 247 18.79 1.57 9.68
N LYS A 248 17.79 1.69 8.79
CA LYS A 248 16.41 1.25 9.08
C LYS A 248 16.26 -0.25 9.08
N VAL A 249 16.88 -0.94 8.12
CA VAL A 249 16.91 -2.41 8.07
C VAL A 249 17.54 -2.98 9.33
N VAL A 250 18.70 -2.47 9.78
CA VAL A 250 19.37 -2.93 11.01
C VAL A 250 18.49 -2.68 12.24
N THR A 251 17.78 -1.54 12.29
CA THR A 251 16.83 -1.24 13.37
C THR A 251 15.73 -2.30 13.44
N LEU A 252 15.11 -2.63 12.31
CA LEU A 252 14.03 -3.61 12.22
C LEU A 252 14.51 -5.06 12.46
N LEU A 253 15.74 -5.39 12.03
CA LEU A 253 16.37 -6.68 12.32
C LEU A 253 16.72 -6.87 13.80
N SER A 254 16.92 -5.76 14.51
CA SER A 254 17.22 -5.69 15.94
C SER A 254 15.99 -5.47 16.83
N ASP A 255 14.76 -5.53 16.27
CA ASP A 255 13.51 -5.25 16.99
C ASP A 255 13.37 -6.13 18.26
N PRO A 256 12.65 -5.71 19.31
CA PRO A 256 12.31 -6.63 20.39
C PRO A 256 11.43 -7.80 19.93
N GLU A 257 10.53 -7.57 18.96
CA GLU A 257 9.51 -8.52 18.54
C GLU A 257 9.97 -9.36 17.34
N ASN A 258 9.81 -10.68 17.44
CA ASN A 258 10.24 -11.60 16.38
C ASN A 258 9.39 -11.46 15.10
N ILE A 259 8.12 -11.07 15.24
CA ILE A 259 7.21 -10.93 14.11
C ILE A 259 7.69 -9.83 13.15
N VAL A 260 8.20 -8.70 13.65
CA VAL A 260 8.73 -7.60 12.82
C VAL A 260 9.90 -8.09 11.97
N LYS A 261 10.81 -8.85 12.59
CA LYS A 261 12.00 -9.40 11.92
C LYS A 261 11.62 -10.45 10.88
N GLN A 262 10.68 -11.34 11.22
CA GLN A 262 10.16 -12.35 10.29
C GLN A 262 9.52 -11.69 9.08
N THR A 263 8.67 -10.69 9.28
CA THR A 263 8.02 -9.95 8.20
C THR A 263 9.04 -9.26 7.27
N LEU A 264 10.11 -8.67 7.82
CA LEU A 264 11.18 -8.09 7.00
C LEU A 264 11.91 -9.15 6.17
N MET A 265 12.19 -10.31 6.75
CA MET A 265 12.87 -11.41 6.06
C MET A 265 11.98 -12.04 4.99
N GLU A 266 10.68 -12.23 5.25
CA GLU A 266 9.74 -12.84 4.31
C GLU A 266 9.41 -11.93 3.14
N ASN A 267 9.19 -10.63 3.39
CA ASN A 267 8.69 -9.70 2.36
C ASN A 267 9.79 -8.84 1.71
N GLY A 268 10.92 -8.65 2.40
CA GLY A 268 11.91 -7.65 2.04
C GLY A 268 13.24 -8.19 1.53
N ILE A 269 13.63 -9.42 1.89
CA ILE A 269 15.02 -9.87 1.73
C ILE A 269 15.51 -9.87 0.29
N THR A 270 14.72 -10.40 -0.64
CA THR A 270 15.11 -10.51 -2.05
C THR A 270 15.35 -9.13 -2.66
N ARG A 271 14.45 -8.19 -2.39
CA ARG A 271 14.55 -6.79 -2.86
C ARG A 271 15.73 -6.08 -2.23
N LEU A 272 15.97 -6.26 -0.93
CA LEU A 272 17.10 -5.66 -0.23
C LEU A 272 18.44 -6.22 -0.71
N CYS A 273 18.52 -7.51 -1.01
CA CYS A 273 19.73 -8.12 -1.59
C CYS A 273 20.06 -7.53 -2.97
N VAL A 274 19.05 -7.33 -3.82
CA VAL A 274 19.21 -6.68 -5.13
C VAL A 274 19.62 -5.21 -4.94
N PHE A 275 18.93 -4.49 -4.05
CA PHE A 275 19.19 -3.09 -3.76
C PHE A 275 20.63 -2.84 -3.25
N PHE A 276 21.08 -3.58 -2.23
CA PHE A 276 22.43 -3.41 -1.67
C PHE A 276 23.55 -3.99 -2.56
N GLY A 277 23.21 -4.93 -3.43
CA GLY A 277 24.20 -5.73 -4.17
C GLY A 277 24.95 -6.71 -3.27
N ARG A 278 25.68 -7.65 -3.91
CA ARG A 278 26.24 -8.85 -3.25
C ARG A 278 27.09 -8.59 -2.01
N GLN A 279 28.00 -7.61 -2.06
CA GLN A 279 28.92 -7.34 -0.96
C GLN A 279 28.20 -6.74 0.26
N LYS A 280 27.50 -5.61 0.08
CA LYS A 280 26.77 -4.96 1.18
C LYS A 280 25.64 -5.82 1.72
N ALA A 281 24.92 -6.57 0.86
CA ALA A 281 23.89 -7.49 1.33
C ALA A 281 24.46 -8.56 2.27
N ASN A 282 25.67 -9.05 2.00
CA ASN A 282 26.35 -9.99 2.88
C ASN A 282 26.70 -9.34 4.23
N ASP A 283 27.26 -8.14 4.22
CA ASP A 283 27.66 -7.45 5.46
C ASP A 283 26.44 -7.09 6.34
N VAL A 284 25.37 -6.59 5.70
CA VAL A 284 24.18 -6.06 6.38
C VAL A 284 23.21 -7.17 6.78
N LEU A 285 22.89 -8.10 5.88
CA LEU A 285 21.83 -9.08 6.09
C LEU A 285 22.38 -10.37 6.69
N LEU A 286 23.53 -10.88 6.21
CA LEU A 286 24.01 -12.21 6.57
C LEU A 286 24.42 -12.31 8.05
N SER A 287 24.99 -11.24 8.62
CA SER A 287 25.30 -11.12 10.06
C SER A 287 24.06 -11.28 10.95
N HIS A 288 22.91 -10.80 10.51
CA HIS A 288 21.63 -10.88 11.22
C HIS A 288 20.88 -12.18 10.89
N MET A 289 21.02 -12.69 9.66
CA MET A 289 20.43 -13.96 9.21
C MET A 289 20.98 -15.18 9.94
N ILE A 290 22.29 -15.22 10.29
CA ILE A 290 22.86 -16.34 11.06
C ILE A 290 22.19 -16.48 12.43
N THR A 291 21.76 -15.37 13.03
CA THR A 291 21.02 -15.35 14.29
C THR A 291 19.57 -15.84 14.10
N PHE A 292 18.97 -15.53 12.95
CA PHE A 292 17.62 -15.99 12.54
C PHE A 292 17.55 -17.46 12.12
N LEU A 293 18.58 -17.95 11.43
CA LEU A 293 18.75 -19.31 10.93
C LEU A 293 18.70 -20.37 12.03
N LYS A 294 18.96 -19.98 13.28
CA LYS A 294 18.82 -20.87 14.45
C LYS A 294 17.37 -21.11 14.87
N ILE A 295 16.39 -20.30 14.43
CA ILE A 295 15.06 -20.26 15.04
C ILE A 295 13.96 -20.91 14.17
N LYS A 296 13.95 -20.74 12.86
CA LYS A 296 13.09 -21.53 11.92
C LYS A 296 13.38 -21.06 10.48
N MET A 297 13.25 -21.97 9.52
CA MET A 297 13.18 -21.79 8.05
C MET A 297 14.39 -22.30 7.26
N ILE A 298 14.24 -23.54 6.79
CA ILE A 298 15.04 -24.18 5.73
C ILE A 298 14.59 -23.73 4.31
N GLY A 299 13.41 -23.09 4.17
CA GLY A 299 12.84 -22.69 2.87
C GLY A 299 13.51 -21.47 2.22
N ILE A 300 13.71 -20.38 2.97
CA ILE A 300 14.26 -19.12 2.45
C ILE A 300 15.72 -19.27 1.99
N CYS A 301 16.47 -20.21 2.58
CA CYS A 301 17.84 -20.52 2.17
C CYS A 301 17.95 -21.04 0.74
N VAL A 302 16.95 -21.78 0.24
CA VAL A 302 17.01 -22.34 -1.12
C VAL A 302 16.91 -21.24 -2.16
N GLU A 303 16.08 -20.22 -1.92
CA GLU A 303 15.95 -19.06 -2.81
C GLU A 303 17.18 -18.15 -2.75
N LEU A 304 17.78 -17.95 -1.57
CA LEU A 304 18.98 -17.11 -1.43
C LEU A 304 20.23 -17.76 -2.03
N PHE A 305 20.38 -19.09 -1.94
CA PHE A 305 21.52 -19.82 -2.53
C PHE A 305 21.45 -19.91 -4.06
N LEU A 306 20.28 -19.64 -4.65
CA LEU A 306 20.08 -19.56 -6.11
C LEU A 306 20.34 -18.16 -6.68
N ILE A 307 20.39 -17.12 -5.83
CA ILE A 307 20.59 -15.72 -6.23
C ILE A 307 22.07 -15.28 -6.09
N VAL A 308 22.87 -15.99 -5.30
CA VAL A 308 24.34 -15.78 -5.15
C VAL A 308 25.11 -16.65 -6.13
#